data_AF-A0A9Q9BF02-F1
#
_entry.id   AF-A0A9Q9BF02-F1
#
_cell.length_a   1.000
_cell.length_b   1.000
_cell.length_c   1.000
_cell.angle_alpha   90.00
_cell.angle_beta   90.00
_cell.angle_gamma   90.00
#
_symmetry.space_group_name_H-M   'P 1'
#
loop_
_entity.id
_entity.type
_entity.pdbx_description
1 polymer ?
#
loop_
_entity_poly.entity_id
_entity_poly.type
_entity_poly.pdbx_seq_one_letter_code
_entity_poly.pdbx_strand_id
1 'polypeptide(L)'
;MIEKKSPLFFFIITLIFSSCGIDNIVYLEPPKLIHSPSGHSDESQMYFEFETSDKENLDNALGFFKGFEVYYRIYESESECKNLIENMINYNTSNPSNSVNYLLSSYNFKLLTHQGHSYNDRPLVPALPAAPPNHQLVEFRLEPAVSYSDDFRIDGTVKGKVLRQTGEKFTSAKQGDYDVQSSSNPSPDSFYVAVFAAAYGFDNSFKTTYSAILSLGYVKIKKNP
;
A
#
# COMPACT_ATOMS: atom_id res chain seq x y z
N MET A 1 -48.55 14.23 -68.70
CA MET A 1 -47.18 14.75 -68.62
C MET A 1 -46.88 14.96 -67.14
N ILE A 2 -46.08 14.07 -66.55
CA ILE A 2 -45.80 14.01 -65.11
C ILE A 2 -44.49 14.76 -64.88
N GLU A 3 -44.49 15.82 -64.07
CA GLU A 3 -43.25 16.45 -63.60
C GLU A 3 -43.06 16.12 -62.11
N LYS A 4 -42.09 15.24 -61.86
CA LYS A 4 -41.75 14.69 -60.55
C LYS A 4 -40.91 15.71 -59.78
N LYS A 5 -41.41 16.19 -58.65
CA LYS A 5 -40.61 16.95 -57.67
C LYS A 5 -39.59 15.99 -57.02
N SER A 6 -38.30 16.27 -57.21
CA SER A 6 -37.20 15.56 -56.55
C SER A 6 -37.04 16.05 -55.10
N PRO A 7 -37.04 15.18 -54.08
CA PRO A 7 -36.87 15.60 -52.70
C PRO A 7 -35.39 15.68 -52.31
N LEU A 8 -35.06 16.81 -51.69
CA LEU A 8 -34.31 16.94 -50.45
C LEU A 8 -33.11 16.01 -50.23
N PHE A 9 -31.94 16.62 -50.38
CA PHE A 9 -30.62 16.22 -49.90
C PHE A 9 -30.66 15.68 -48.46
N PHE A 10 -30.37 14.39 -48.26
CA PHE A 10 -30.02 13.82 -46.95
C PHE A 10 -28.66 13.15 -47.06
N PHE A 11 -27.61 13.89 -46.70
CA PHE A 11 -26.29 13.34 -46.46
C PHE A 11 -26.35 12.52 -45.17
N ILE A 12 -26.44 11.19 -45.29
CA ILE A 12 -26.18 10.29 -44.17
C ILE A 12 -24.66 10.25 -43.98
N ILE A 13 -24.14 11.16 -43.16
CA ILE A 13 -22.81 11.04 -42.59
C ILE A 13 -22.93 10.04 -41.44
N THR A 14 -22.78 8.76 -41.72
CA THR A 14 -22.41 7.78 -40.69
C THR A 14 -20.95 8.03 -40.32
N LEU A 15 -20.73 9.02 -39.47
CA LEU A 15 -19.52 9.12 -38.65
C LEU A 15 -19.53 7.92 -37.71
N ILE A 16 -18.96 6.82 -38.18
CA ILE A 16 -18.50 5.75 -37.30
C ILE A 16 -17.31 6.39 -36.57
N PHE A 17 -17.59 7.03 -35.43
CA PHE A 17 -16.58 7.26 -34.42
C PHE A 17 -16.12 5.88 -33.96
N SER A 18 -15.16 5.31 -34.67
CA SER A 18 -14.23 4.34 -34.09
C SER A 18 -13.48 5.10 -33.01
N SER A 19 -14.13 5.27 -31.86
CA SER A 19 -13.44 5.40 -30.60
C SER A 19 -12.49 4.21 -30.59
N CYS A 20 -11.20 4.47 -30.77
CA CYS A 20 -10.18 3.58 -30.24
C CYS A 20 -10.58 3.42 -28.78
N GLY A 21 -11.13 2.25 -28.44
CA GLY A 21 -11.43 1.90 -27.06
C GLY A 21 -10.10 1.86 -26.34
N ILE A 22 -9.69 3.01 -25.78
CA ILE A 22 -8.73 3.00 -24.69
C ILE A 22 -9.42 2.15 -23.64
N ASP A 23 -8.81 1.01 -23.31
CA ASP A 23 -9.18 0.27 -22.13
C ASP A 23 -9.20 1.28 -20.98
N ASN A 24 -10.34 1.42 -20.32
CA ASN A 24 -10.43 2.21 -19.10
C ASN A 24 -9.51 1.52 -18.07
N ILE A 25 -8.25 1.95 -18.00
CA ILE A 25 -7.32 1.46 -16.99
C ILE A 25 -7.75 2.08 -15.67
N VAL A 26 -8.08 1.24 -14.69
CA VAL A 26 -8.28 1.70 -13.31
C VAL A 26 -6.91 2.05 -12.76
N TYR A 27 -6.67 3.34 -12.56
CA TYR A 27 -5.46 3.86 -11.96
C TYR A 27 -5.72 4.25 -10.52
N LEU A 28 -4.85 3.81 -9.61
CA LEU A 28 -4.89 4.17 -8.20
C LEU A 28 -3.68 5.04 -7.84
N GLU A 29 -3.93 6.14 -7.15
CA GLU A 29 -2.91 7.05 -6.63
C GLU A 29 -2.29 6.49 -5.35
N PRO A 30 -0.95 6.44 -5.25
CA PRO A 30 -0.26 5.95 -4.05
C PRO A 30 -0.44 6.93 -2.88
N PRO A 31 -0.28 6.46 -1.63
CA PRO A 31 -0.22 7.35 -0.47
C PRO A 31 1.05 8.23 -0.51
N LYS A 32 1.12 9.22 0.39
CA LYS A 32 2.25 10.16 0.53
C LYS A 32 2.95 9.96 1.88
N LEU A 33 4.28 9.93 1.86
CA LEU A 33 5.08 9.82 3.08
C LEU A 33 4.96 11.09 3.92
N ILE A 34 4.71 10.94 5.22
CA ILE A 34 4.77 12.03 6.20
C ILE A 34 5.99 11.85 7.10
N HIS A 35 6.20 10.64 7.62
CA HIS A 35 7.35 10.33 8.49
C HIS A 35 7.88 8.92 8.27
N SER A 36 9.21 8.78 8.36
CA SER A 36 9.91 7.49 8.32
C SER A 36 10.82 7.34 9.54
N PRO A 37 10.83 6.18 10.21
CA PRO A 37 11.72 5.91 11.33
C PRO A 37 13.15 5.54 10.90
N SER A 38 13.43 5.52 9.58
CA SER A 38 14.70 5.04 9.03
C SER A 38 15.88 5.84 9.56
N GLY A 39 16.86 5.15 10.16
CA GLY A 39 18.07 5.78 10.68
C GLY A 39 17.90 6.56 11.99
N HIS A 40 16.70 6.59 12.57
CA HIS A 40 16.48 7.17 13.88
C HIS A 40 16.80 6.18 15.01
N SER A 41 17.41 6.70 16.08
CA SER A 41 17.65 5.98 17.34
C SER A 41 16.84 6.51 18.52
N ASP A 42 16.22 7.69 18.37
CA ASP A 42 15.30 8.27 19.36
C ASP A 42 13.96 7.55 19.28
N GLU A 43 13.52 6.97 20.41
CA GLU A 43 12.22 6.31 20.54
C GLU A 43 11.07 7.22 20.08
N SER A 44 11.18 8.55 20.25
CA SER A 44 10.13 9.48 19.76
C SER A 44 9.92 9.41 18.26
N GLN A 45 10.96 9.08 17.49
CA GLN A 45 10.96 9.05 16.02
C GLN A 45 10.72 7.65 15.45
N MET A 46 10.63 6.61 16.29
CA MET A 46 10.44 5.21 15.86
C MET A 46 8.97 4.88 15.54
N TYR A 47 8.35 5.65 14.65
CA TYR A 47 7.01 5.44 14.11
C TYR A 47 6.99 5.63 12.60
N PHE A 48 5.97 5.10 11.94
CA PHE A 48 5.68 5.33 10.54
C PHE A 48 4.47 6.24 10.42
N GLU A 49 4.49 7.15 9.45
CA GLU A 49 3.34 8.01 9.17
C GLU A 49 3.20 8.27 7.66
N PHE A 50 1.97 8.13 7.17
CA PHE A 50 1.64 8.48 5.79
C PHE A 50 0.24 9.06 5.68
N GLU A 51 0.04 9.86 4.65
CA GLU A 51 -1.26 10.40 4.26
C GLU A 51 -1.81 9.57 3.10
N THR A 52 -3.08 9.18 3.20
CA THR A 52 -3.75 8.47 2.11
C THR A 52 -4.08 9.40 0.94
N SER A 53 -4.32 8.84 -0.24
CA SER A 53 -4.78 9.58 -1.43
C SER A 53 -6.26 9.30 -1.73
N ASP A 54 -7.10 9.23 -0.69
CA ASP A 54 -8.55 8.93 -0.80
C ASP A 54 -9.26 9.84 -1.80
N LYS A 55 -8.98 11.15 -1.77
CA LYS A 55 -9.63 12.14 -2.64
C LYS A 55 -9.43 11.82 -4.12
N GLU A 56 -8.18 11.70 -4.55
CA GLU A 56 -7.85 11.45 -5.95
C GLU A 56 -8.33 10.06 -6.39
N ASN A 57 -8.24 9.06 -5.52
CA ASN A 57 -8.72 7.71 -5.82
C ASN A 57 -10.25 7.63 -5.94
N LEU A 58 -11.00 8.36 -5.12
CA LEU A 58 -12.46 8.42 -5.20
C LEU A 58 -12.93 9.24 -6.41
N ASP A 59 -12.19 10.28 -6.81
CA ASP A 59 -12.49 11.06 -8.00
C ASP A 59 -12.20 10.27 -9.29
N ASN A 60 -11.11 9.49 -9.33
CA ASN A 60 -10.63 8.83 -10.56
C ASN A 60 -11.01 7.35 -10.70
N ALA A 61 -11.25 6.65 -9.59
CA ALA A 61 -11.46 5.20 -9.54
C ALA A 61 -12.65 4.82 -8.65
N LEU A 62 -13.71 5.65 -8.68
CA LEU A 62 -14.93 5.43 -7.91
C LEU A 62 -15.51 4.02 -8.14
N GLY A 63 -15.85 3.34 -7.04
CA GLY A 63 -16.38 1.97 -7.07
C GLY A 63 -15.30 0.87 -7.18
N PHE A 64 -14.12 1.21 -7.67
CA PHE A 64 -12.99 0.31 -7.83
C PHE A 64 -11.99 0.38 -6.68
N PHE A 65 -11.67 1.60 -6.24
CA PHE A 65 -10.85 1.84 -5.06
C PHE A 65 -11.52 1.31 -3.78
N LYS A 66 -10.73 0.67 -2.91
CA LYS A 66 -11.21 0.07 -1.65
C LYS A 66 -10.52 0.61 -0.41
N GLY A 67 -9.31 1.16 -0.54
CA GLY A 67 -8.52 1.67 0.58
C GLY A 67 -7.03 1.44 0.41
N PHE A 68 -6.29 1.37 1.51
CA PHE A 68 -4.83 1.22 1.51
C PHE A 68 -4.39 0.02 2.34
N GLU A 69 -3.29 -0.59 1.90
CA GLU A 69 -2.64 -1.72 2.57
C GLU A 69 -1.23 -1.32 2.98
N VAL A 70 -0.76 -1.93 4.07
CA VAL A 70 0.62 -1.81 4.54
C VAL A 70 1.27 -3.19 4.49
N TYR A 71 2.47 -3.25 3.92
CA TYR A 71 3.25 -4.46 3.72
C TYR A 71 4.54 -4.39 4.51
N TYR A 72 4.94 -5.50 5.12
CA TYR A 72 6.19 -5.59 5.86
C TYR A 72 6.98 -6.85 5.56
N ARG A 73 8.29 -6.79 5.81
CA ARG A 73 9.19 -7.95 5.85
C ARG A 73 10.29 -7.69 6.89
N ILE A 74 10.61 -8.71 7.68
CA ILE A 74 11.59 -8.63 8.75
C ILE A 74 12.93 -9.15 8.21
N TYR A 75 14.03 -8.46 8.48
CA TYR A 75 15.37 -8.81 8.04
C TYR A 75 16.30 -8.96 9.24
N GLU A 76 17.19 -9.95 9.17
CA GLU A 76 18.27 -10.09 10.15
C GLU A 76 19.40 -9.08 9.93
N SER A 77 19.57 -8.56 8.71
CA SER A 77 20.65 -7.65 8.33
C SER A 77 20.11 -6.29 7.89
N GLU A 78 20.66 -5.21 8.47
CA GLU A 78 20.32 -3.84 8.09
C GLU A 78 20.68 -3.56 6.63
N SER A 79 21.86 -4.02 6.21
CA SER A 79 22.36 -3.81 4.85
C SER A 79 21.44 -4.49 3.82
N GLU A 80 21.01 -5.72 4.09
CA GLU A 80 20.05 -6.42 3.22
C GLU A 80 18.69 -5.73 3.18
N CYS A 81 18.22 -5.23 4.33
CA CYS A 81 16.98 -4.46 4.43
C CYS A 81 17.04 -3.18 3.57
N LYS A 82 18.12 -2.40 3.69
CA LYS A 82 18.34 -1.17 2.90
C LYS A 82 18.45 -1.46 1.41
N ASN A 83 19.29 -2.43 1.04
CA ASN A 83 19.47 -2.82 -0.36
C ASN A 83 18.15 -3.26 -0.99
N LEU A 84 17.32 -3.99 -0.25
CA LEU A 84 15.99 -4.34 -0.72
C LEU A 84 15.11 -3.11 -0.95
N ILE A 85 15.07 -2.17 0.00
CA ILE A 85 14.27 -0.95 -0.15
C ILE A 85 14.68 -0.18 -1.42
N GLU A 86 15.99 0.00 -1.62
CA GLU A 86 16.52 0.66 -2.82
C GLU A 86 16.14 -0.09 -4.11
N ASN A 87 16.29 -1.42 -4.12
CA ASN A 87 15.90 -2.25 -5.26
C ASN A 87 14.40 -2.13 -5.58
N MET A 88 13.55 -2.08 -4.56
CA MET A 88 12.11 -1.95 -4.73
C MET A 88 11.69 -0.56 -5.20
N ILE A 89 12.34 0.51 -4.74
CA ILE A 89 12.13 1.87 -5.25
C ILE A 89 12.51 1.92 -6.75
N ASN A 90 13.64 1.32 -7.13
CA ASN A 90 14.07 1.25 -8.52
C ASN A 90 13.09 0.43 -9.39
N TYR A 91 12.66 -0.74 -8.90
CA TYR A 91 11.66 -1.56 -9.61
C TYR A 91 10.34 -0.82 -9.80
N ASN A 92 9.88 -0.09 -8.77
CA ASN A 92 8.64 0.68 -8.77
C ASN A 92 8.63 1.82 -9.78
N THR A 93 9.79 2.43 -10.05
CA THR A 93 9.93 3.46 -11.09
C THR A 93 9.53 2.93 -12.47
N SER A 94 9.88 1.69 -12.78
CA SER A 94 9.61 1.06 -14.08
C SER A 94 8.34 0.21 -14.10
N ASN A 95 7.84 -0.22 -12.95
CA ASN A 95 6.74 -1.18 -12.83
C ASN A 95 5.74 -0.82 -11.71
N PRO A 96 5.21 0.42 -11.66
CA PRO A 96 4.47 0.93 -10.51
C PRO A 96 3.29 0.03 -10.13
N SER A 97 2.38 -0.25 -11.06
CA SER A 97 1.16 -1.05 -10.81
C SER A 97 1.42 -2.53 -10.48
N ASN A 98 2.63 -3.05 -10.74
CA ASN A 98 2.99 -4.43 -10.44
C ASN A 98 3.89 -4.59 -9.20
N SER A 99 4.30 -3.48 -8.58
CA SER A 99 5.30 -3.51 -7.51
C SER A 99 4.83 -4.23 -6.26
N VAL A 100 3.55 -4.13 -5.90
CA VAL A 100 2.98 -4.92 -4.79
C VAL A 100 3.04 -6.42 -5.09
N ASN A 101 2.65 -6.85 -6.30
CA ASN A 101 2.72 -8.26 -6.66
C ASN A 101 4.16 -8.78 -6.55
N TYR A 102 5.12 -7.99 -7.00
CA TYR A 102 6.54 -8.32 -6.91
C TYR A 102 7.03 -8.42 -5.45
N LEU A 103 6.64 -7.50 -4.57
CA LEU A 103 6.91 -7.61 -3.12
C LEU A 103 6.41 -8.93 -2.54
N LEU A 104 5.17 -9.29 -2.85
CA LEU A 104 4.51 -10.48 -2.31
C LEU A 104 5.11 -11.78 -2.87
N SER A 105 5.32 -11.86 -4.19
CA SER A 105 5.76 -13.09 -4.85
C SER A 105 7.26 -13.33 -4.75
N SER A 106 8.06 -12.27 -4.78
CA SER A 106 9.52 -12.39 -4.92
C SER A 106 10.28 -12.12 -3.62
N TYR A 107 9.72 -11.27 -2.75
CA TYR A 107 10.35 -10.93 -1.47
C TYR A 107 9.56 -11.40 -0.26
N ASN A 108 8.43 -12.10 -0.47
CA ASN A 108 7.63 -12.72 0.57
C ASN A 108 7.20 -11.72 1.65
N PHE A 109 6.87 -10.49 1.23
CA PHE A 109 6.25 -9.48 2.08
C PHE A 109 4.89 -9.95 2.58
N LYS A 110 4.48 -9.44 3.73
CA LYS A 110 3.25 -9.79 4.42
C LYS A 110 2.39 -8.57 4.67
N LEU A 111 1.08 -8.77 4.72
CA LEU A 111 0.15 -7.73 5.11
C LEU A 111 0.29 -7.46 6.60
N LEU A 112 0.43 -6.19 6.96
CA LEU A 112 0.30 -5.73 8.33
C LEU A 112 -1.16 -5.90 8.78
N THR A 113 -1.37 -6.13 10.07
CA THR A 113 -2.71 -6.07 10.66
C THR A 113 -2.67 -5.32 11.98
N HIS A 114 -3.83 -5.14 12.60
CA HIS A 114 -3.94 -4.69 13.97
C HIS A 114 -4.91 -5.55 14.77
N GLN A 115 -4.87 -5.43 16.08
CA GLN A 115 -5.81 -6.11 16.97
C GLN A 115 -7.25 -5.81 16.55
N GLY A 116 -8.06 -6.86 16.44
CA GLY A 116 -9.46 -6.75 15.99
C GLY A 116 -9.66 -6.70 14.48
N HIS A 117 -8.59 -6.79 13.69
CA HIS A 117 -8.62 -6.86 12.22
C HIS A 117 -7.91 -8.14 11.73
N SER A 118 -8.51 -8.84 10.76
CA SER A 118 -7.87 -9.95 10.06
C SER A 118 -7.20 -9.46 8.80
N TYR A 119 -6.03 -10.00 8.43
CA TYR A 119 -5.42 -9.71 7.12
C TYR A 119 -6.27 -10.17 5.93
N ASN A 120 -7.31 -10.99 6.16
CA ASN A 120 -8.30 -11.36 5.14
C ASN A 120 -9.39 -10.30 4.95
N ASP A 121 -9.59 -9.40 5.92
CA ASP A 121 -10.63 -8.37 5.91
C ASP A 121 -10.13 -7.09 5.22
N ARG A 122 -9.69 -7.26 3.97
CA ARG A 122 -8.98 -6.20 3.23
C ARG A 122 -9.91 -5.06 2.80
N PRO A 123 -9.41 -3.80 2.80
CA PRO A 123 -8.05 -3.38 3.14
C PRO A 123 -7.86 -2.96 4.61
N LEU A 124 -6.59 -2.90 5.04
CA LEU A 124 -6.21 -2.44 6.38
C LEU A 124 -6.71 -1.03 6.72
N VAL A 125 -6.67 -0.11 5.76
CA VAL A 125 -7.23 1.24 5.88
C VAL A 125 -8.37 1.38 4.87
N PRO A 126 -9.63 1.23 5.30
CA PRO A 126 -10.79 1.34 4.42
C PRO A 126 -10.90 2.73 3.78
N ALA A 127 -11.32 2.76 2.52
CA ALA A 127 -11.73 4.00 1.86
C ALA A 127 -12.89 4.65 2.63
N LEU A 128 -12.86 5.98 2.76
CA LEU A 128 -13.97 6.69 3.39
C LEU A 128 -15.21 6.67 2.48
N PRO A 129 -16.41 6.37 3.03
CA PRO A 129 -17.66 6.44 2.28
C PRO A 129 -18.21 7.87 2.19
N ALA A 130 -17.61 8.85 2.86
CA ALA A 130 -18.18 10.19 3.07
C ALA A 130 -17.68 11.23 2.05
N ALA A 131 -18.60 12.11 1.63
CA ALA A 131 -18.32 13.28 0.82
C ALA A 131 -18.30 14.56 1.68
N PRO A 132 -17.34 15.49 1.49
CA PRO A 132 -16.22 15.40 0.56
C PRO A 132 -15.16 14.38 1.01
N PRO A 133 -14.52 13.66 0.08
CA PRO A 133 -13.44 12.74 0.43
C PRO A 133 -12.24 13.54 0.94
N ASN A 134 -11.74 13.14 2.12
CA ASN A 134 -10.54 13.69 2.71
C ASN A 134 -9.49 12.60 2.82
N HIS A 135 -8.24 13.02 2.70
CA HIS A 135 -7.10 12.20 3.05
C HIS A 135 -7.15 11.86 4.55
N GLN A 136 -6.74 10.64 4.87
CA GLN A 136 -6.63 10.11 6.22
C GLN A 136 -5.15 10.07 6.60
N LEU A 137 -4.83 10.48 7.82
CA LEU A 137 -3.49 10.36 8.38
C LEU A 137 -3.35 9.03 9.11
N VAL A 138 -2.40 8.20 8.69
CA VAL A 138 -2.15 6.88 9.26
C VAL A 138 -0.82 6.89 10.00
N GLU A 139 -0.87 6.57 11.29
CA GLU A 139 0.30 6.54 12.18
C GLU A 139 0.38 5.18 12.88
N PHE A 140 1.57 4.57 12.93
CA PHE A 140 1.75 3.32 13.67
C PHE A 140 3.20 3.05 14.10
N ARG A 141 3.34 2.19 15.12
CA ARG A 141 4.63 1.69 15.63
C ARG A 141 4.61 0.17 15.71
N LEU A 142 5.72 -0.49 15.41
CA LEU A 142 5.80 -1.95 15.47
C LEU A 142 6.07 -2.47 16.88
N GLU A 143 6.82 -1.71 17.69
CA GLU A 143 7.10 -2.02 19.09
C GLU A 143 6.70 -0.85 19.99
N PRO A 144 6.18 -1.14 21.20
CA PRO A 144 5.98 -0.10 22.20
C PRO A 144 7.33 0.35 22.78
N ALA A 145 7.38 1.61 23.18
CA ALA A 145 8.45 2.20 23.98
C ALA A 145 7.87 2.74 25.29
N VAL A 146 8.72 3.19 26.22
CA VAL A 146 8.29 3.58 27.58
C VAL A 146 7.14 4.59 27.57
N SER A 147 7.19 5.56 26.65
CA SER A 147 6.19 6.62 26.52
C SER A 147 5.31 6.50 25.26
N TYR A 148 5.49 5.44 24.46
CA TYR A 148 4.86 5.33 23.15
C TYR A 148 4.24 3.94 22.95
N SER A 149 2.96 3.91 22.60
CA SER A 149 2.23 2.68 22.29
C SER A 149 2.49 2.21 20.86
N ASP A 150 2.46 0.90 20.66
CA ASP A 150 2.31 0.19 19.37
C ASP A 150 0.88 0.24 18.80
N ASP A 151 0.20 1.39 18.92
CA ASP A 151 -1.15 1.55 18.38
C ASP A 151 -1.09 1.80 16.87
N PHE A 152 -2.05 1.24 16.13
CA PHE A 152 -2.38 1.63 14.77
C PHE A 152 -3.47 2.69 14.82
N ARG A 153 -3.20 3.88 14.28
CA ARG A 153 -4.09 5.03 14.31
C ARG A 153 -4.47 5.49 12.91
N ILE A 154 -5.73 5.92 12.78
CA ILE A 154 -6.25 6.61 11.60
C ILE A 154 -6.91 7.88 12.12
N ASP A 155 -6.45 9.04 11.63
CA ASP A 155 -6.88 10.38 12.06
C ASP A 155 -6.84 10.53 13.59
N GLY A 156 -5.75 10.06 14.20
CA GLY A 156 -5.54 10.06 15.66
C GLY A 156 -6.40 9.06 16.44
N THR A 157 -7.36 8.38 15.79
CA THR A 157 -8.20 7.36 16.44
C THR A 157 -7.51 6.01 16.46
N VAL A 158 -7.34 5.43 17.65
CA VAL A 158 -6.76 4.09 17.83
C VAL A 158 -7.71 3.03 17.26
N LYS A 159 -7.20 2.19 16.34
CA LYS A 159 -7.92 1.05 15.76
C LYS A 159 -7.56 -0.28 16.43
N GLY A 160 -6.36 -0.38 17.00
CA GLY A 160 -5.88 -1.56 17.71
C GLY A 160 -4.36 -1.54 17.84
N LYS A 161 -3.80 -2.58 18.46
CA LYS A 161 -2.35 -2.79 18.50
C LYS A 161 -1.82 -3.30 17.18
N VAL A 162 -0.69 -2.83 16.70
CA VAL A 162 -0.05 -3.30 15.47
C VAL A 162 0.42 -4.74 15.65
N LEU A 163 0.11 -5.58 14.67
CA LEU A 163 0.43 -7.01 14.68
C LEU A 163 0.97 -7.45 13.31
N ARG A 164 1.73 -8.53 13.34
CA ARG A 164 2.13 -9.32 12.17
C ARG A 164 0.91 -9.97 11.53
N GLN A 165 1.06 -10.44 10.29
CA GLN A 165 -0.06 -11.00 9.52
C GLN A 165 -0.84 -12.11 10.27
N THR A 166 -0.15 -12.93 11.06
CA THR A 166 -0.73 -14.03 11.86
C THR A 166 -1.36 -13.58 13.18
N GLY A 167 -1.35 -12.28 13.50
CA GLY A 167 -1.82 -11.73 14.77
C GLY A 167 -0.77 -11.77 15.89
N GLU A 168 0.46 -12.17 15.58
CA GLU A 168 1.59 -12.15 16.52
C GLU A 168 2.18 -10.73 16.66
N LYS A 169 2.81 -10.45 17.80
CA LYS A 169 3.50 -9.17 18.00
C LYS A 169 4.83 -9.15 17.23
N PHE A 170 5.31 -7.97 16.85
CA PHE A 170 6.64 -7.84 16.28
C PHE A 170 7.75 -8.21 17.27
N THR A 171 7.53 -7.92 18.56
CA THR A 171 8.45 -8.32 19.62
C THR A 171 8.65 -9.84 19.68
N SER A 172 7.70 -10.67 19.21
CA SER A 172 7.85 -12.14 19.23
C SER A 172 8.50 -12.73 17.98
N ALA A 173 9.00 -11.89 17.07
CA ALA A 173 9.73 -12.35 15.89
C ALA A 173 11.00 -13.11 16.26
N LYS A 174 11.30 -14.17 15.51
CA LYS A 174 12.50 -14.99 15.68
C LYS A 174 13.00 -15.51 14.32
N GLN A 175 14.26 -15.93 14.31
CA GLN A 175 14.85 -16.54 13.12
C GLN A 175 14.03 -17.76 12.66
N GLY A 176 13.82 -17.86 11.35
CA GLY A 176 13.06 -18.95 10.73
C GLY A 176 11.55 -18.72 10.67
N ASP A 177 11.03 -17.64 11.25
CA ASP A 177 9.64 -17.25 11.06
C ASP A 177 9.34 -16.96 9.57
N TYR A 178 8.09 -17.21 9.16
CA TYR A 178 7.64 -17.14 7.77
C TYR A 178 7.81 -15.75 7.10
N ASP A 179 7.89 -14.70 7.90
CA ASP A 179 8.05 -13.30 7.51
C ASP A 179 9.46 -12.72 7.83
N VAL A 180 10.39 -13.57 8.28
CA VAL A 180 11.78 -13.22 8.60
C VAL A 180 12.71 -13.71 7.50
N GLN A 181 13.52 -12.80 6.96
CA GLN A 181 14.58 -13.07 6.01
C GLN A 181 15.88 -13.36 6.76
N SER A 182 16.34 -14.60 6.66
CA SER A 182 17.63 -15.01 7.20
C SER A 182 18.78 -14.35 6.43
N SER A 183 19.86 -14.05 7.14
CA SER A 183 21.09 -13.50 6.58
C SER A 183 22.29 -14.37 6.93
N SER A 184 23.33 -14.36 6.08
CA SER A 184 24.64 -14.92 6.42
C SER A 184 25.44 -14.03 7.38
N ASN A 185 25.04 -12.76 7.53
CA ASN A 185 25.63 -11.80 8.46
C ASN A 185 24.53 -11.11 9.29
N PRO A 186 23.81 -11.88 10.13
CA PRO A 186 22.70 -11.35 10.91
C PRO A 186 23.20 -10.38 11.99
N SER A 187 22.42 -9.34 12.28
CA SER A 187 22.65 -8.52 13.46
C SER A 187 22.46 -9.37 14.74
N PRO A 188 23.30 -9.16 15.76
CA PRO A 188 23.32 -10.03 16.94
C PRO A 188 22.05 -9.89 17.79
N ASP A 189 21.52 -8.68 17.92
CA ASP A 189 20.50 -8.32 18.91
C ASP A 189 19.24 -7.68 18.30
N SER A 190 19.18 -7.57 16.97
CA SER A 190 18.19 -6.72 16.31
C SER A 190 17.69 -7.31 15.00
N PHE A 191 16.42 -7.06 14.70
CA PHE A 191 15.87 -7.18 13.34
C PHE A 191 15.60 -5.79 12.75
N TYR A 192 15.43 -5.74 11.43
CA TYR A 192 15.06 -4.54 10.68
C TYR A 192 13.82 -4.83 9.87
N VAL A 193 12.76 -4.05 10.07
CA VAL A 193 11.48 -4.27 9.39
C VAL A 193 11.34 -3.24 8.28
N ALA A 194 11.40 -3.69 7.02
CA ALA A 194 11.10 -2.86 5.86
C ALA A 194 9.58 -2.74 5.71
N VAL A 195 9.08 -1.55 5.40
CA VAL A 195 7.64 -1.28 5.31
C VAL A 195 7.31 -0.47 4.05
N PHE A 196 6.26 -0.89 3.35
CA PHE A 196 5.69 -0.21 2.19
C PHE A 196 4.18 -0.04 2.35
N ALA A 197 3.61 0.96 1.68
CA ALA A 197 2.16 1.15 1.59
C ALA A 197 1.72 1.31 0.13
N ALA A 198 0.49 0.91 -0.18
CA ALA A 198 -0.11 1.11 -1.51
C ALA A 198 -1.63 1.20 -1.44
N ALA A 199 -2.25 1.88 -2.39
CA ALA A 199 -3.69 1.82 -2.60
C ALA A 199 -4.07 0.44 -3.16
N TYR A 200 -5.24 -0.04 -2.78
CA TYR A 200 -5.82 -1.32 -3.13
C TYR A 200 -7.22 -1.15 -3.71
N GLY A 201 -7.52 -1.92 -4.76
CA GLY A 201 -8.83 -1.96 -5.37
C GLY A 201 -8.97 -3.07 -6.40
N PHE A 202 -9.93 -2.91 -7.29
CA PHE A 202 -10.19 -3.84 -8.38
C PHE A 202 -10.14 -3.14 -9.74
N ASP A 203 -9.77 -3.85 -10.80
CA ASP A 203 -9.97 -3.40 -12.17
C ASP A 203 -11.41 -3.69 -12.67
N ASN A 204 -11.69 -3.31 -13.92
CA ASN A 204 -12.99 -3.58 -14.56
C ASN A 204 -13.33 -5.08 -14.69
N SER A 205 -12.35 -5.98 -14.57
CA SER A 205 -12.52 -7.44 -14.57
C SER A 205 -12.59 -8.01 -13.15
N PHE A 206 -12.73 -7.17 -12.12
CA PHE A 206 -12.71 -7.55 -10.71
C PHE A 206 -11.40 -8.22 -10.26
N LYS A 207 -10.31 -8.03 -11.01
CA LYS A 207 -8.98 -8.47 -10.57
C LYS A 207 -8.41 -7.42 -9.64
N THR A 208 -7.69 -7.87 -8.63
CA THR A 208 -6.97 -6.97 -7.73
C THR A 208 -6.02 -6.06 -8.52
N THR A 209 -6.09 -4.77 -8.24
CA THR A 209 -5.14 -3.76 -8.73
C THR A 209 -4.57 -2.95 -7.57
N TYR A 210 -3.40 -2.37 -7.80
CA TYR A 210 -2.66 -1.59 -6.83
C TYR A 210 -2.11 -0.30 -7.45
N SER A 211 -1.89 0.71 -6.62
CA SER A 211 -1.05 1.85 -7.00
C SER A 211 0.43 1.44 -7.10
N ALA A 212 1.28 2.39 -7.49
CA ALA A 212 2.69 2.34 -7.12
C ALA A 212 2.86 2.12 -5.61
N ILE A 213 3.98 1.52 -5.19
CA ILE A 213 4.30 1.41 -3.76
C ILE A 213 4.93 2.71 -3.25
N LEU A 214 4.58 3.09 -2.03
CA LEU A 214 5.29 4.07 -1.22
C LEU A 214 6.22 3.34 -0.25
N SER A 215 7.51 3.69 -0.26
CA SER A 215 8.43 3.24 0.80
C SER A 215 8.19 4.06 2.06
N LEU A 216 7.85 3.39 3.16
CA LEU A 216 7.83 4.00 4.49
C LEU A 216 9.19 3.85 5.20
N GLY A 217 10.14 3.19 4.54
CA GLY A 217 11.48 2.93 5.04
C GLY A 217 11.56 1.69 5.93
N TYR A 218 12.39 1.75 6.97
CA TYR A 218 12.56 0.65 7.91
C TYR A 218 12.68 1.13 9.36
N VAL A 219 12.40 0.23 10.30
CA VAL A 219 12.64 0.44 11.73
C VAL A 219 13.44 -0.72 12.30
N LYS A 220 14.33 -0.41 13.24
CA LYS A 220 15.06 -1.41 14.04
C LYS A 220 14.16 -1.90 15.18
N ILE A 221 14.05 -3.21 15.35
CA ILE A 221 13.33 -3.84 16.47
C ILE A 221 14.26 -4.79 17.22
N LYS A 222 14.02 -5.02 18.51
CA LYS A 222 14.88 -5.89 19.32
C LYS A 222 14.60 -7.37 19.00
N LYS A 223 15.65 -8.18 18.95
CA LYS A 223 15.50 -9.64 19.01
C LYS A 223 15.11 -10.01 20.44
N ASN A 224 14.05 -10.79 20.59
CA ASN A 224 13.84 -11.46 21.86
C ASN A 224 14.97 -12.50 22.06
N PRO A 225 15.63 -12.51 23.23
CA PRO A 225 16.65 -13.50 23.57
C PRO A 225 16.07 -14.93 23.65
#